data_AF-V7PID4-F1
#
_entry.id   AF-V7PID4-F1
#
_cell.length_a   1.000
_cell.length_b   1.000
_cell.length_c   1.000
_cell.angle_alpha   90.00
_cell.angle_beta   90.00
_cell.angle_gamma   90.00
#
_symmetry.space_group_name_H-M   'P 1'
#
loop_
_entity.id
_entity.type
_entity.pdbx_description
1 polymer ?
#
loop_
_entity_poly.entity_id
_entity_poly.type
_entity_poly.pdbx_seq_one_letter_code
_entity_poly.pdbx_strand_id
1 'polypeptide(L)'
;MSKGLCDLINVIDTHFDDDPKNLGEYNYRNTLNVFLNDCICNSDEEKIICGFIILLNTLDEGNIDSDRLVEYAILWLINKLNKKKENETIILENFYTDYIKSNSCYIKHISDNSDSNNNKDDIICKKIKSMNIDIKDISNFYDAFKSLFNMYSEIGEEKEPQCKKCLENAGELFEKYEKLKNDLDINKGSSYYELLSIIHQKSD
;
A
#
# COMPACT_ATOMS: atom_id res chain seq x y z
N MET A 1 3.69 -6.78 12.56
CA MET A 1 4.36 -6.25 11.33
C MET A 1 5.82 -6.02 11.67
N SER A 2 6.78 -6.13 10.74
CA SER A 2 8.18 -5.79 11.06
C SER A 2 8.42 -4.30 10.86
N LYS A 3 9.30 -3.72 11.70
CA LYS A 3 9.72 -2.31 11.58
C LYS A 3 10.26 -2.01 10.18
N GLY A 4 11.21 -2.82 9.70
CA GLY A 4 11.84 -2.61 8.40
C GLY A 4 10.86 -2.65 7.21
N LEU A 5 9.80 -3.47 7.28
CA LEU A 5 8.75 -3.46 6.26
C LEU A 5 7.97 -2.14 6.28
N CYS A 6 7.62 -1.63 7.47
CA CYS A 6 6.89 -0.37 7.62
C CYS A 6 7.74 0.83 7.20
N ASP A 7 9.03 0.82 7.54
CA ASP A 7 9.98 1.85 7.12
C ASP A 7 10.04 1.94 5.59
N LEU A 8 10.13 0.79 4.92
CA LEU A 8 10.16 0.74 3.46
C LEU A 8 8.85 1.23 2.84
N ILE A 9 7.69 0.83 3.38
CA ILE A 9 6.38 1.32 2.94
C ILE A 9 6.27 2.83 3.09
N ASN A 10 6.72 3.38 4.22
CA ASN A 10 6.72 4.82 4.48
C ASN A 10 7.64 5.59 3.51
N VAL A 11 8.81 5.03 3.18
CA VAL A 11 9.72 5.60 2.17
C VAL A 11 9.09 5.60 0.78
N ILE A 12 8.45 4.50 0.37
CA ILE A 12 7.70 4.44 -0.89
C ILE A 12 6.62 5.52 -0.87
N ASP A 13 5.82 5.57 0.18
CA ASP A 13 4.67 6.47 0.25
C ASP A 13 5.06 7.95 0.15
N THR A 14 6.09 8.35 0.89
CA THR A 14 6.62 9.72 0.90
C THR A 14 7.23 10.12 -0.44
N HIS A 15 7.91 9.19 -1.14
CA HIS A 15 8.44 9.47 -2.47
C HIS A 15 7.34 9.84 -3.48
N PHE A 16 6.18 9.21 -3.37
CA PHE A 16 5.06 9.42 -4.28
C PHE A 16 4.08 10.53 -3.84
N ASP A 17 4.33 11.23 -2.73
CA ASP A 17 3.51 12.34 -2.20
C ASP A 17 4.13 13.75 -2.46
N ASP A 18 5.09 13.87 -3.38
CA ASP A 18 5.68 15.14 -3.88
C ASP A 18 6.44 16.02 -2.86
N ASP A 19 6.84 15.52 -1.67
CA ASP A 19 7.74 16.26 -0.76
C ASP A 19 9.19 15.75 -0.82
N PRO A 20 10.02 16.27 -1.77
CA PRO A 20 11.42 15.86 -1.90
C PRO A 20 12.30 16.28 -0.72
N LYS A 21 11.79 17.04 0.26
CA LYS A 21 12.59 17.57 1.38
C LYS A 21 12.76 16.61 2.55
N ASN A 22 12.00 15.51 2.59
CA ASN A 22 12.02 14.55 3.70
C ASN A 22 12.66 13.20 3.33
N LEU A 23 13.33 13.11 2.18
CA LEU A 23 14.15 11.95 1.83
C LEU A 23 15.40 11.92 2.71
N GLY A 24 15.30 11.26 3.87
CA GLY A 24 16.49 10.76 4.54
C GLY A 24 17.34 9.94 3.55
N GLU A 25 18.66 9.95 3.72
CA GLU A 25 19.66 9.28 2.87
C GLU A 25 19.53 7.73 2.81
N TYR A 26 18.34 7.16 3.07
CA TYR A 26 18.07 5.80 2.66
C TYR A 26 18.06 5.75 1.13
N ASN A 27 18.89 4.86 0.60
CA ASN A 27 19.19 4.75 -0.82
C ASN A 27 17.99 4.15 -1.58
N TYR A 28 16.89 4.90 -1.63
CA TYR A 28 15.65 4.58 -2.34
C TYR A 28 15.94 4.22 -3.80
N ARG A 29 16.91 4.88 -4.42
CA ARG A 29 17.38 4.57 -5.77
C ARG A 29 17.96 3.15 -5.87
N ASN A 30 18.69 2.69 -4.85
CA ASN A 30 19.17 1.30 -4.80
C ASN A 30 18.02 0.32 -4.57
N THR A 31 17.06 0.63 -3.68
CA THR A 31 15.90 -0.23 -3.44
C THR A 31 15.03 -0.36 -4.70
N LEU A 32 14.80 0.75 -5.42
CA LEU A 32 14.15 0.76 -6.73
C LEU A 32 14.87 -0.12 -7.74
N ASN A 33 16.19 -0.01 -7.83
CA ASN A 33 16.98 -0.81 -8.77
C ASN A 33 16.91 -2.30 -8.43
N VAL A 34 16.85 -2.68 -7.15
CA VAL A 34 16.69 -4.09 -6.74
C VAL A 34 15.35 -4.65 -7.22
N PHE A 35 14.24 -3.92 -7.02
CA PHE A 35 12.90 -4.41 -7.33
C PHE A 35 12.46 -4.23 -8.79
N LEU A 36 13.07 -3.31 -9.53
CA LEU A 36 12.62 -2.89 -10.87
C LEU A 36 13.75 -2.89 -11.89
N ASN A 37 14.58 -3.94 -11.91
CA ASN A 37 15.59 -4.08 -12.96
C ASN A 37 14.95 -4.10 -14.37
N ASP A 38 15.49 -3.26 -15.26
CA ASP A 38 15.03 -3.01 -16.65
C ASP A 38 13.60 -2.46 -16.77
N CYS A 39 13.20 -1.59 -15.83
CA CYS A 39 11.91 -0.91 -15.86
C CYS A 39 11.98 0.55 -16.27
N ILE A 40 10.95 0.99 -16.98
CA ILE A 40 10.76 2.38 -17.39
C ILE A 40 9.60 2.97 -16.58
N CYS A 41 9.88 3.98 -15.77
CA CYS A 41 8.93 4.67 -14.89
C CYS A 41 8.96 6.18 -15.16
N ASN A 42 8.70 6.58 -16.40
CA ASN A 42 8.95 7.95 -16.87
C ASN A 42 7.69 8.81 -16.80
N SER A 43 6.57 8.26 -17.28
CA SER A 43 5.27 8.91 -17.20
C SER A 43 4.75 8.90 -15.77
N ASP A 44 3.78 9.77 -15.54
CA ASP A 44 3.15 9.92 -14.25
C ASP A 44 2.30 8.71 -13.83
N GLU A 45 1.69 8.03 -14.79
CA GLU A 45 1.03 6.74 -14.64
C GLU A 45 2.05 5.61 -14.45
N GLU A 46 3.12 5.60 -15.26
CA GLU A 46 4.17 4.58 -15.15
C GLU A 46 4.84 4.61 -13.77
N LYS A 47 5.06 5.79 -13.19
CA LYS A 47 5.55 5.94 -11.82
C LYS A 47 4.61 5.30 -10.80
N ILE A 48 3.29 5.50 -10.92
CA ILE A 48 2.30 4.87 -10.03
C ILE A 48 2.35 3.35 -10.16
N ILE A 49 2.41 2.85 -11.40
CA ILE A 49 2.50 1.39 -11.67
C ILE A 49 3.78 0.81 -11.06
N CYS A 50 4.92 1.48 -11.23
CA CYS A 50 6.18 1.08 -10.61
C CYS A 50 6.10 1.08 -9.08
N GLY A 51 5.53 2.13 -8.47
CA GLY A 51 5.26 2.19 -7.04
C GLY A 51 4.44 1.01 -6.54
N PHE A 52 3.37 0.66 -7.27
CA PHE A 52 2.53 -0.49 -6.97
C PHE A 52 3.29 -1.82 -7.04
N ILE A 53 4.14 -2.03 -8.07
CA ILE A 53 4.97 -3.24 -8.20
C ILE A 53 5.95 -3.36 -7.03
N ILE A 54 6.65 -2.27 -6.67
CA ILE A 54 7.59 -2.27 -5.55
C ILE A 54 6.88 -2.62 -4.25
N LEU A 55 5.69 -2.04 -4.05
CA LEU A 55 4.89 -2.31 -2.86
C LEU A 55 4.48 -3.79 -2.80
N LEU A 56 3.99 -4.36 -3.91
CA LEU A 56 3.64 -5.78 -3.99
C LEU A 56 4.83 -6.73 -3.72
N ASN A 57 6.05 -6.38 -4.14
CA ASN A 57 7.23 -7.20 -3.91
C ASN A 57 7.77 -7.04 -2.48
N THR A 58 7.74 -5.82 -1.95
CA THR A 58 8.09 -5.50 -0.56
C THR A 58 7.22 -6.29 0.43
N LEU A 59 5.92 -6.37 0.18
CA LEU A 59 4.98 -7.06 1.05
C LEU A 59 5.16 -8.59 1.01
N ASP A 60 5.68 -9.13 -0.10
CA ASP A 60 5.92 -10.57 -0.30
C ASP A 60 7.16 -11.04 0.49
N GLU A 61 8.23 -10.25 0.52
CA GLU A 61 9.46 -10.57 1.28
C GLU A 61 9.24 -10.63 2.80
N GLY A 62 8.19 -9.98 3.30
CA GLY A 62 7.88 -9.87 4.72
C GLY A 62 7.39 -11.15 5.40
N ASN A 63 7.07 -12.23 4.65
CA ASN A 63 6.46 -13.48 5.17
C ASN A 63 5.18 -13.26 6.02
N ILE A 64 4.51 -12.12 5.87
CA ILE A 64 3.29 -11.76 6.59
C ILE A 64 2.15 -11.89 5.60
N ASP A 65 1.29 -12.90 5.79
CA ASP A 65 -0.02 -13.11 5.14
C ASP A 65 -0.19 -12.28 3.84
N SER A 66 0.59 -12.65 2.81
CA SER A 66 0.85 -11.80 1.63
C SER A 66 -0.44 -11.42 0.92
N ASP A 67 -1.43 -12.32 0.92
CA ASP A 67 -2.78 -12.10 0.39
C ASP A 67 -3.52 -10.92 1.06
N ARG A 68 -3.32 -10.72 2.37
CA ARG A 68 -3.94 -9.58 3.09
C ARG A 68 -3.27 -8.27 2.75
N LEU A 69 -1.95 -8.28 2.59
CA LEU A 69 -1.21 -7.06 2.29
C LEU A 69 -1.41 -6.58 0.85
N VAL A 70 -1.81 -7.46 -0.09
CA VAL A 70 -2.25 -7.06 -1.44
C VAL A 70 -3.42 -6.06 -1.39
N GLU A 71 -4.35 -6.20 -0.45
CA GLU A 71 -5.47 -5.24 -0.30
C GLU A 71 -4.96 -3.82 0.02
N TYR A 72 -3.93 -3.71 0.86
CA TYR A 72 -3.30 -2.42 1.13
C TYR A 72 -2.62 -1.85 -0.12
N ALA A 73 -1.91 -2.69 -0.90
CA ALA A 73 -1.28 -2.21 -2.13
C ALA A 73 -2.31 -1.70 -3.14
N ILE A 74 -3.45 -2.36 -3.26
CA ILE A 74 -4.57 -1.92 -4.11
C ILE A 74 -5.16 -0.61 -3.56
N LEU A 75 -5.38 -0.50 -2.26
CA LEU A 75 -5.84 0.73 -1.62
C LEU A 75 -4.89 1.90 -1.88
N TRP A 76 -3.58 1.67 -1.76
CA TRP A 76 -2.54 2.65 -2.08
C TRP A 76 -2.63 3.10 -3.54
N LEU A 77 -2.78 2.16 -4.47
CA LEU A 77 -2.93 2.43 -5.90
C LEU A 77 -4.16 3.33 -6.15
N ILE A 78 -5.33 2.96 -5.60
CA ILE A 78 -6.54 3.76 -5.78
C ILE A 78 -6.37 5.17 -5.21
N ASN A 79 -5.76 5.30 -4.02
CA ASN A 79 -5.51 6.60 -3.41
C ASN A 79 -4.60 7.49 -4.28
N LYS A 80 -3.50 6.97 -4.83
CA LYS A 80 -2.60 7.74 -5.71
C LYS A 80 -3.28 8.12 -7.03
N LEU A 81 -4.06 7.21 -7.60
CA LEU A 81 -4.86 7.46 -8.80
C LEU A 81 -5.89 8.59 -8.59
N ASN A 82 -6.60 8.55 -7.46
CA ASN A 82 -7.60 9.57 -7.11
C ASN A 82 -7.00 10.95 -6.88
N LYS A 83 -5.80 11.05 -6.28
CA LYS A 83 -5.10 12.33 -6.09
C LYS A 83 -4.69 12.98 -7.42
N LYS A 84 -4.32 12.20 -8.45
CA LYS A 84 -3.87 12.75 -9.73
C LYS A 84 -4.99 13.27 -10.62
N LYS A 85 -6.16 12.64 -10.55
CA LYS A 85 -7.29 12.96 -11.40
C LYS A 85 -8.37 13.69 -10.64
N GLU A 86 -8.01 14.78 -9.95
CA GLU A 86 -9.00 15.71 -9.37
C GLU A 86 -10.12 15.92 -10.41
N ASN A 87 -11.29 15.33 -10.16
CA ASN A 87 -12.52 15.36 -10.98
C ASN A 87 -12.82 14.23 -11.99
N GLU A 88 -12.02 13.16 -12.13
CA GLU A 88 -12.41 11.95 -12.89
C GLU A 88 -12.52 10.71 -12.00
N THR A 89 -13.65 10.00 -12.08
CA THR A 89 -13.80 8.68 -11.47
C THR A 89 -12.95 7.67 -12.24
N ILE A 90 -11.81 7.26 -11.68
CA ILE A 90 -11.03 6.15 -12.23
C ILE A 90 -11.74 4.84 -11.87
N ILE A 91 -12.10 4.08 -12.90
CA ILE A 91 -12.54 2.70 -12.72
C ILE A 91 -11.26 1.86 -12.56
N LEU A 92 -10.97 1.45 -11.33
CA LEU A 92 -9.77 0.70 -10.98
C LEU A 92 -9.58 -0.54 -11.87
N GLU A 93 -10.66 -1.28 -12.14
CA GLU A 93 -10.61 -2.47 -13.01
C GLU A 93 -10.13 -2.14 -14.43
N ASN A 94 -10.60 -1.03 -15.01
CA ASN A 94 -10.16 -0.58 -16.33
C ASN A 94 -8.70 -0.14 -16.27
N PHE A 95 -8.30 0.64 -15.26
CA PHE A 95 -6.91 1.07 -15.13
C PHE A 95 -5.96 -0.14 -15.02
N TYR A 96 -6.34 -1.12 -14.21
CA TYR A 96 -5.57 -2.33 -14.05
C TYR A 96 -5.47 -3.13 -15.36
N THR A 97 -6.59 -3.35 -16.04
CA THR A 97 -6.63 -4.14 -17.28
C THR A 97 -5.87 -3.46 -18.42
N ASP A 98 -6.08 -2.15 -18.60
CA ASP A 98 -5.56 -1.41 -19.76
C ASP A 98 -4.09 -1.00 -19.57
N TYR A 99 -3.69 -0.63 -18.35
CA TYR A 99 -2.38 -0.04 -18.08
C TYR A 99 -1.47 -0.92 -17.23
N ILE A 100 -1.98 -1.66 -16.23
CA ILE A 100 -1.12 -2.48 -15.36
C ILE A 100 -0.79 -3.83 -16.02
N LYS A 101 -1.81 -4.58 -16.45
CA LYS A 101 -1.61 -5.92 -17.04
C LYS A 101 -0.78 -5.90 -18.32
N SER A 102 -0.85 -4.82 -19.08
CA SER A 102 -0.11 -4.61 -20.33
C SER A 102 1.30 -4.03 -20.10
N ASN A 103 1.62 -3.58 -18.88
CA ASN A 103 2.89 -2.97 -18.57
C ASN A 103 4.01 -4.02 -18.51
N SER A 104 5.09 -3.79 -19.25
CA SER A 104 6.22 -4.72 -19.33
C SER A 104 6.90 -4.99 -17.98
N CYS A 105 6.93 -4.02 -17.07
CA CYS A 105 7.46 -4.21 -15.73
C CYS A 105 6.59 -5.09 -14.88
N TYR A 106 5.29 -4.86 -14.91
CA TYR A 106 4.35 -5.68 -14.16
C TYR A 106 4.41 -7.14 -14.65
N ILE A 107 4.41 -7.33 -15.97
CA ILE A 107 4.57 -8.66 -16.58
C ILE A 107 5.85 -9.32 -16.07
N LYS A 108 7.01 -8.65 -16.19
CA LYS A 108 8.31 -9.21 -15.80
C LYS A 108 8.42 -9.54 -14.31
N HIS A 109 7.92 -8.66 -13.44
CA HIS A 109 8.19 -8.74 -12.00
C HIS A 109 7.05 -9.34 -11.18
N ILE A 110 5.85 -9.49 -11.76
CA ILE A 110 4.67 -10.04 -11.09
C ILE A 110 4.09 -11.24 -11.85
N SER A 111 3.92 -11.16 -13.17
CA SER A 111 3.23 -12.20 -13.96
C SER A 111 4.14 -13.35 -14.45
N ASP A 112 5.36 -13.05 -14.89
CA ASP A 112 6.28 -13.98 -15.55
C ASP A 112 7.18 -14.76 -14.57
N ASN A 113 6.81 -14.83 -13.29
CA ASN A 113 7.65 -15.47 -12.27
C ASN A 113 7.61 -17.00 -12.43
N SER A 114 8.48 -17.51 -13.32
CA SER A 114 8.51 -18.88 -13.87
C SER A 114 8.76 -20.01 -12.86
N ASP A 115 9.09 -19.67 -11.61
CA ASP A 115 9.58 -20.62 -10.61
C ASP A 115 8.58 -20.97 -9.50
N SER A 116 7.33 -20.46 -9.54
CA SER A 116 6.37 -20.77 -8.47
C SER A 116 4.97 -21.10 -8.97
N ASN A 117 4.36 -22.12 -8.37
CA ASN A 117 2.93 -22.43 -8.39
C ASN A 117 2.03 -21.28 -7.85
N ASN A 118 2.56 -20.06 -7.69
CA ASN A 118 1.86 -18.94 -7.08
C ASN A 118 1.27 -18.03 -8.15
N ASN A 119 -0.06 -18.04 -8.20
CA ASN A 119 -0.83 -17.25 -9.13
C ASN A 119 -1.04 -15.82 -8.62
N LYS A 120 0.07 -15.09 -8.38
CA LYS A 120 0.07 -13.75 -7.77
C LYS A 120 -0.74 -12.77 -8.61
N ASP A 121 -0.63 -12.84 -9.93
CA ASP A 121 -1.45 -12.05 -10.86
C ASP A 121 -2.95 -12.32 -10.68
N ASP A 122 -3.37 -13.59 -10.61
CA ASP A 122 -4.79 -13.90 -10.44
C ASP A 122 -5.32 -13.48 -9.06
N ILE A 123 -4.51 -13.56 -8.00
CA ILE A 123 -4.88 -13.07 -6.67
C ILE A 123 -5.09 -11.55 -6.73
N ILE A 124 -4.15 -10.79 -7.30
CA ILE A 124 -4.25 -9.34 -7.47
C ILE A 124 -5.48 -8.99 -8.32
N CYS A 125 -5.65 -9.64 -9.45
CA CYS A 125 -6.78 -9.45 -10.36
C CYS A 125 -8.12 -9.71 -9.66
N LYS A 126 -8.23 -10.80 -8.89
CA LYS A 126 -9.44 -11.13 -8.14
C LYS A 126 -9.74 -10.08 -7.08
N LYS A 127 -8.72 -9.63 -6.33
CA LYS A 127 -8.87 -8.60 -5.29
C LYS A 127 -9.27 -7.25 -5.86
N ILE A 128 -8.65 -6.83 -6.97
CA ILE A 128 -9.02 -5.61 -7.69
C ILE A 128 -10.48 -5.65 -8.14
N LYS A 129 -10.95 -6.78 -8.68
CA LYS A 129 -12.34 -6.94 -9.11
C LYS A 129 -13.33 -6.99 -7.96
N SER A 130 -12.92 -7.47 -6.78
CA SER A 130 -13.78 -7.52 -5.60
C SER A 130 -13.74 -6.26 -4.75
N MET A 131 -12.70 -5.41 -4.89
CA MET A 131 -12.53 -4.22 -4.09
C MET A 131 -13.58 -3.16 -4.45
N ASN A 132 -14.57 -3.04 -3.58
CA ASN A 132 -15.66 -2.08 -3.71
C ASN A 132 -15.73 -1.21 -2.45
N ILE A 133 -15.06 -0.06 -2.49
CA ILE A 133 -14.99 0.90 -1.39
C ILE A 133 -15.27 2.29 -1.93
N ASP A 134 -16.12 3.03 -1.23
CA ASP A 134 -16.42 4.42 -1.58
C ASP A 134 -15.15 5.26 -1.54
N ILE A 135 -14.97 6.13 -2.54
CA ILE A 135 -13.77 6.98 -2.66
C ILE A 135 -13.47 7.80 -1.40
N LYS A 136 -14.50 8.23 -0.66
CA LYS A 136 -14.35 8.96 0.62
C LYS A 136 -13.77 8.07 1.72
N ASP A 137 -14.13 6.79 1.71
CA ASP A 137 -13.68 5.82 2.70
C ASP A 137 -12.27 5.31 2.37
N ILE A 138 -11.88 5.28 1.09
CA ILE A 138 -10.52 4.95 0.67
C ILE A 138 -9.48 5.84 1.36
N SER A 139 -9.71 7.16 1.38
CA SER A 139 -8.81 8.09 2.08
C SER A 139 -8.77 7.82 3.58
N ASN A 140 -9.92 7.57 4.23
CA ASN A 140 -9.97 7.24 5.66
C ASN A 140 -9.20 5.95 5.97
N PHE A 141 -9.37 4.90 5.16
CA PHE A 141 -8.63 3.65 5.30
C PHE A 141 -7.13 3.87 5.12
N TYR A 142 -6.75 4.58 4.06
CA TYR A 142 -5.36 4.86 3.76
C TYR A 142 -4.68 5.64 4.90
N ASP A 143 -5.36 6.63 5.48
CA ASP A 143 -4.86 7.39 6.63
C ASP A 143 -4.70 6.53 7.89
N ALA A 144 -5.59 5.55 8.10
CA ALA A 144 -5.47 4.58 9.19
C ALA A 144 -4.27 3.66 8.98
N PHE A 145 -4.09 3.13 7.78
CA PHE A 145 -2.90 2.34 7.42
C PHE A 145 -1.61 3.14 7.59
N LYS A 146 -1.59 4.42 7.21
CA LYS A 146 -0.43 5.30 7.41
C LYS A 146 -0.07 5.44 8.88
N SER A 147 -1.04 5.70 9.77
CA SER A 147 -0.78 5.72 11.22
C SER A 147 -0.29 4.37 11.74
N LEU A 148 -0.82 3.26 11.22
CA LEU A 148 -0.34 1.91 11.56
C LEU A 148 1.14 1.71 11.19
N PHE A 149 1.54 2.03 9.95
CA PHE A 149 2.93 1.89 9.53
C PHE A 149 3.86 2.83 10.29
N ASN A 150 3.47 4.09 10.49
CA ASN A 150 4.23 5.04 11.30
C ASN A 150 4.42 4.55 12.74
N MET A 151 3.38 4.01 13.36
CA MET A 151 3.48 3.43 14.71
C MET A 151 4.55 2.33 14.74
N TYR A 152 4.52 1.39 13.80
CA TYR A 152 5.49 0.29 13.74
C TYR A 152 6.91 0.73 13.38
N SER A 153 7.06 1.75 12.54
CA SER A 153 8.35 2.35 12.17
C SER A 153 9.06 3.02 13.35
N GLU A 154 8.31 3.57 14.29
CA GLU A 154 8.85 4.25 15.48
C GLU A 154 9.21 3.26 16.61
N ILE A 155 8.83 1.98 16.49
CA ILE A 155 9.17 0.95 17.50
C ILE A 155 10.67 0.65 17.46
N GLY A 156 11.30 0.68 18.64
CA GLY A 156 12.71 0.30 18.78
C GLY A 156 13.67 1.31 18.15
N GLU A 157 13.28 2.57 18.01
CA GLU A 157 14.23 3.65 17.75
C GLU A 157 15.20 3.81 18.93
N GLU A 158 16.49 3.58 18.69
CA GLU A 158 17.54 3.63 19.71
C GLU A 158 17.62 4.99 20.44
N LYS A 159 17.17 6.05 19.79
CA LYS A 159 17.19 7.43 20.31
C LYS A 159 15.94 7.79 21.11
N GLU A 160 14.85 7.04 21.00
CA GLU A 160 13.60 7.24 21.74
C GLU A 160 13.15 5.94 22.44
N PRO A 161 13.82 5.53 23.53
CA PRO A 161 13.49 4.29 24.24
C PRO A 161 12.07 4.28 24.84
N GLN A 162 11.41 5.44 24.94
CA GLN A 162 10.05 5.58 25.46
C GLN A 162 8.96 5.54 24.37
N CYS A 163 9.32 5.42 23.08
CA CYS A 163 8.37 5.29 21.97
C CYS A 163 7.27 6.36 21.97
N LYS A 164 7.61 7.62 22.31
CA LYS A 164 6.60 8.68 22.49
C LYS A 164 5.81 8.90 21.20
N LYS A 165 6.51 8.98 20.07
CA LYS A 165 5.89 9.09 18.75
C LYS A 165 5.05 7.88 18.39
N CYS A 166 5.44 6.66 18.79
CA CYS A 166 4.58 5.51 18.51
C CYS A 166 3.30 5.53 19.34
N LEU A 167 3.31 6.07 20.57
CA LEU A 167 2.08 6.32 21.34
C LEU A 167 1.19 7.38 20.66
N GLU A 168 1.77 8.45 20.13
CA GLU A 168 1.04 9.47 19.36
C GLU A 168 0.40 8.83 18.12
N ASN A 169 1.16 8.08 17.32
CA ASN A 169 0.67 7.35 16.15
C ASN A 169 -0.38 6.28 16.51
N ALA A 170 -0.24 5.61 17.66
CA ALA A 170 -1.21 4.64 18.16
C ALA A 170 -2.54 5.31 18.53
N GLY A 171 -2.48 6.50 19.14
CA GLY A 171 -3.66 7.33 19.41
C GLY A 171 -4.40 7.71 18.13
N GLU A 172 -3.66 8.23 17.12
CA GLU A 172 -4.24 8.55 15.82
C GLU A 172 -4.85 7.32 15.12
N LEU A 173 -4.16 6.17 15.18
CA LEU A 173 -4.65 4.92 14.63
C LEU A 173 -5.97 4.52 15.30
N PHE A 174 -6.04 4.59 16.62
CA PHE A 174 -7.23 4.26 17.39
C PHE A 174 -8.41 5.14 17.00
N GLU A 175 -8.21 6.46 16.92
CA GLU A 175 -9.25 7.41 16.50
C GLU A 175 -9.77 7.11 15.08
N LYS A 176 -8.86 6.89 14.13
CA LYS A 176 -9.22 6.57 12.74
C LYS A 176 -9.92 5.22 12.63
N TYR A 177 -9.46 4.21 13.36
CA TYR A 177 -10.07 2.89 13.39
C TYR A 177 -11.50 2.94 13.96
N GLU A 178 -11.71 3.63 15.08
CA GLU A 178 -13.04 3.76 15.68
C GLU A 178 -13.99 4.54 14.74
N LYS A 179 -13.50 5.56 14.04
CA LYS A 179 -14.28 6.23 13.00
C LYS A 179 -14.68 5.27 11.87
N LEU A 180 -13.72 4.55 11.28
CA LEU A 180 -13.99 3.56 10.22
C LEU A 180 -15.00 2.50 10.66
N LYS A 181 -14.89 2.03 11.91
CA LYS A 181 -15.77 1.03 12.51
C LYS A 181 -17.18 1.57 12.76
N ASN A 182 -17.33 2.82 13.18
CA ASN A 182 -18.64 3.45 13.37
C ASN A 182 -19.33 3.79 12.05
N ASP A 183 -18.54 4.06 11.00
CA ASP A 183 -19.03 4.28 9.64
C ASP A 183 -19.37 2.95 8.92
N LEU A 184 -19.04 1.80 9.50
CA LEU A 184 -19.53 0.50 9.02
C LEU A 184 -21.03 0.36 9.33
N ASP A 185 -21.84 0.28 8.29
CA ASP A 185 -23.21 -0.22 8.38
C ASP A 185 -23.32 -1.65 7.83
N ILE A 186 -24.50 -2.26 7.99
CA ILE A 186 -24.79 -3.61 7.49
C ILE A 186 -24.73 -3.73 5.95
N ASN A 187 -24.71 -2.60 5.24
CA ASN A 187 -24.69 -2.56 3.78
C ASN A 187 -23.26 -2.44 3.22
N LYS A 188 -22.26 -2.20 4.06
CA LYS A 188 -20.85 -2.19 3.63
C LYS A 188 -20.40 -3.59 3.22
N GLY A 189 -19.70 -3.65 2.09
CA GLY A 189 -19.27 -4.90 1.46
C GLY A 189 -18.10 -5.60 2.17
N SER A 190 -17.76 -6.82 1.74
CA SER A 190 -16.68 -7.63 2.34
C SER A 190 -15.32 -6.93 2.36
N SER A 191 -15.00 -6.10 1.35
CA SER A 191 -13.74 -5.36 1.28
C SER A 191 -13.52 -4.44 2.49
N TYR A 192 -14.58 -3.84 3.04
CA TYR A 192 -14.48 -2.99 4.22
C TYR A 192 -14.03 -3.80 5.45
N TYR A 193 -14.65 -4.96 5.65
CA TYR A 193 -14.32 -5.86 6.75
C TYR A 193 -12.92 -6.45 6.59
N GLU A 194 -12.51 -6.78 5.36
CA GLU A 194 -11.15 -7.25 5.08
C GLU A 194 -10.11 -6.20 5.44
N LEU A 195 -10.25 -4.95 4.98
CA LEU A 195 -9.33 -3.87 5.33
C LEU A 195 -9.29 -3.59 6.83
N LEU A 196 -10.45 -3.54 7.49
CA LEU A 196 -10.50 -3.36 8.95
C LEU A 196 -9.80 -4.49 9.70
N SER A 197 -9.94 -5.73 9.24
CA SER A 197 -9.29 -6.88 9.87
C SER A 197 -7.77 -6.76 9.86
N ILE A 198 -7.19 -6.18 8.80
CA ILE A 198 -5.75 -5.97 8.67
C ILE A 198 -5.26 -4.93 9.69
N ILE A 199 -6.05 -3.88 9.93
CA ILE A 199 -5.77 -2.85 10.93
C ILE A 199 -5.89 -3.43 12.35
N HIS A 200 -6.95 -4.21 12.60
CA HIS A 200 -7.26 -4.74 13.93
C HIS A 200 -6.27 -5.82 14.40
N GLN A 201 -5.98 -6.84 13.59
CA GLN A 201 -5.16 -8.01 13.98
C GLN A 201 -3.70 -7.71 14.36
N LYS A 202 -3.24 -6.48 14.12
CA LYS A 202 -1.88 -6.05 14.43
C LYS A 202 -1.81 -5.06 15.58
N SER A 203 -2.93 -4.84 16.26
CA SER A 203 -3.04 -4.02 17.47
C SER A 203 -3.07 -4.87 18.76
N ASP A 204 -3.20 -6.20 18.64
CA ASP A 204 -3.11 -7.19 19.71
C ASP A 204 -1.69 -7.80 19.78
#